data_AF-A0A667YVC0-F1
#
_entry.id   AF-A0A667YVC0-F1
#
_cell.length_a   1.000
_cell.length_b   1.000
_cell.length_c   1.000
_cell.angle_alpha   90.00
_cell.angle_beta   90.00
_cell.angle_gamma   90.00
#
_symmetry.space_group_name_H-M   'P 1'
#
loop_
_entity.id
_entity.type
_entity.pdbx_description
1 polymer ?
#
loop_
_entity_poly.entity_id
_entity_poly.type
_entity_poly.pdbx_seq_one_letter_code
_entity_poly.pdbx_strand_id
1 'polypeptide(L)'
;LCVCVCKLNFDIHTLRYARREVSTRWKKILLQLGYQCEVEALLCVNRQSRLSRDWEQLNRAAELLQQVLDHTCLFPQGTGEQNKYLYVMDRLVSLDSADDFIRLAKEKYPKKED
;
A
#
# COMPACT_ATOMS: atom_id res chain seq x y z
N LEU A 1 -10.93 -15.75 -13.89
CA LEU A 1 -10.64 -14.31 -14.05
C LEU A 1 -11.65 -13.53 -13.21
N CYS A 2 -11.40 -13.32 -11.92
CA CYS A 2 -12.27 -12.46 -11.10
C CYS A 2 -11.75 -11.03 -11.21
N VAL A 3 -12.31 -10.29 -12.16
CA VAL A 3 -12.03 -8.86 -12.35
C VAL A 3 -12.73 -8.11 -11.22
N CYS A 4 -12.00 -7.48 -10.32
CA CYS A 4 -12.58 -6.58 -9.34
C CYS A 4 -13.10 -5.32 -10.07
N VAL A 5 -14.38 -5.34 -10.44
CA VAL A 5 -15.06 -4.25 -11.14
C VAL A 5 -15.45 -3.16 -10.14
N CYS A 6 -14.53 -2.28 -9.77
CA CYS A 6 -14.86 -0.99 -9.13
C CYS A 6 -14.85 0.13 -10.19
N LYS A 7 -15.65 -0.06 -11.24
CA LYS A 7 -15.83 0.82 -12.40
C LYS A 7 -16.08 2.27 -11.97
N LEU A 8 -15.32 3.25 -12.49
CA LEU A 8 -15.83 4.52 -13.04
C LEU A 8 -14.72 5.49 -13.50
N ASN A 9 -15.08 6.28 -14.53
CA ASN A 9 -14.34 7.33 -15.24
C ASN A 9 -13.55 8.28 -14.32
N PHE A 10 -12.33 8.68 -14.72
CA PHE A 10 -11.46 9.56 -13.93
C PHE A 10 -11.18 10.92 -14.59
N ASP A 11 -11.47 11.97 -13.82
CA ASP A 11 -10.98 13.33 -13.96
C ASP A 11 -9.63 13.48 -13.21
N ILE A 12 -8.76 14.41 -13.61
CA ILE A 12 -7.43 14.65 -13.00
C ILE A 12 -7.54 14.98 -11.49
N HIS A 13 -8.65 15.62 -11.10
CA HIS A 13 -8.97 15.89 -9.70
C HIS A 13 -9.18 14.61 -8.88
N THR A 14 -9.82 13.61 -9.47
CA THR A 14 -10.09 12.32 -8.83
C THR A 14 -8.78 11.55 -8.62
N LEU A 15 -7.80 11.64 -9.54
CA LEU A 15 -6.47 11.01 -9.41
C LEU A 15 -5.67 11.53 -8.21
N ARG A 16 -5.72 12.85 -7.97
CA ARG A 16 -5.08 13.48 -6.82
C ARG A 16 -5.75 13.10 -5.51
N TYR A 17 -7.08 12.98 -5.52
CA TYR A 17 -7.86 12.54 -4.36
C TYR A 17 -7.56 11.09 -4.01
N ALA A 18 -7.57 10.18 -5.00
CA ALA A 18 -7.20 8.78 -4.85
C ALA A 18 -5.83 8.61 -4.19
N ARG A 19 -4.81 9.35 -4.64
CA ARG A 19 -3.45 9.29 -4.04
C ARG A 19 -3.42 9.72 -2.58
N ARG A 20 -4.13 10.79 -2.21
CA ARG A 20 -4.23 11.26 -0.80
C ARG A 20 -4.99 10.27 0.07
N GLU A 21 -6.03 9.69 -0.47
CA GLU A 21 -6.85 8.73 0.24
C GLU A 21 -6.05 7.47 0.59
N VAL A 22 -5.32 6.89 -0.37
CA VAL A 22 -4.44 5.73 -0.10
C VAL A 22 -3.40 6.09 0.95
N SER A 23 -2.71 7.21 0.82
CA SER A 23 -1.72 7.65 1.82
C SER A 23 -2.34 7.81 3.22
N THR A 24 -3.57 8.31 3.32
CA THR A 24 -4.29 8.45 4.59
C THR A 24 -4.65 7.08 5.18
N ARG A 25 -5.08 6.13 4.36
CA ARG A 25 -5.41 4.77 4.80
C ARG A 25 -4.17 4.00 5.27
N TRP A 26 -3.07 4.10 4.52
CA TRP A 26 -1.77 3.54 4.92
C TRP A 26 -1.27 4.17 6.22
N LYS A 27 -1.38 5.49 6.37
CA LYS A 27 -1.06 6.20 7.61
C LYS A 27 -1.81 5.61 8.80
N LYS A 28 -3.11 5.39 8.68
CA LYS A 28 -3.93 4.81 9.76
C LYS A 28 -3.44 3.44 10.21
N ILE A 29 -3.04 2.57 9.27
CA ILE A 29 -2.53 1.23 9.59
C ILE A 29 -1.15 1.33 10.25
N LEU A 30 -0.24 2.14 9.69
CA LEU A 30 1.10 2.36 10.26
C LEU A 30 1.05 2.95 11.67
N LEU A 31 0.11 3.86 11.94
CA LEU A 31 -0.11 4.40 13.28
C LEU A 31 -0.56 3.33 14.27
N GLN A 32 -1.36 2.35 13.84
CA GLN A 32 -1.78 1.23 14.70
C GLN A 32 -0.66 0.23 14.97
N LEU A 33 0.26 0.05 14.02
CA LEU A 33 1.48 -0.73 14.23
C LEU A 33 2.48 -0.07 15.19
N GLY A 34 2.26 1.21 15.54
CA GLY A 34 3.11 1.96 16.47
C GLY A 34 4.07 2.95 15.81
N TYR A 35 4.04 3.11 14.48
CA TYR A 35 4.92 4.02 13.74
C TYR A 35 4.51 5.50 13.84
N GLN A 36 4.12 5.99 15.02
CA GLN A 36 3.58 7.35 15.18
C GLN A 36 4.54 8.45 14.73
N CYS A 37 5.83 8.30 15.01
CA CYS A 37 6.88 9.26 14.63
C CYS A 37 7.42 9.02 13.23
N GLU A 38 7.44 7.77 12.75
CA GLU A 38 8.09 7.38 11.50
C GLU A 38 7.12 7.31 10.31
N VAL A 39 5.81 7.37 10.54
CA VAL A 39 4.80 7.22 9.48
C VAL A 39 4.97 8.25 8.36
N GLU A 40 5.34 9.48 8.68
CA GLU A 40 5.59 10.51 7.68
C GLU A 40 6.85 10.18 6.87
N ALA A 41 7.90 9.66 7.49
CA ALA A 41 9.11 9.24 6.80
C ALA A 41 8.85 8.02 5.89
N LEU A 42 8.07 7.05 6.37
CA LEU A 42 7.65 5.88 5.60
C LEU A 42 6.76 6.25 4.41
N LEU A 43 5.87 7.23 4.54
CA LEU A 43 4.98 7.66 3.45
C LEU A 43 5.60 8.72 2.52
N CYS A 44 6.61 9.44 2.99
CA CYS A 44 7.37 10.44 2.22
C CYS A 44 8.53 9.82 1.43
N VAL A 45 8.59 8.49 1.26
CA VAL A 45 9.55 7.81 0.39
C VAL A 45 9.49 8.39 -1.03
N ASN A 46 10.34 9.38 -1.25
CA ASN A 46 10.58 10.03 -2.52
C ASN A 46 11.39 9.08 -3.42
N ARG A 47 11.48 9.38 -4.71
CA ARG A 47 12.33 8.74 -5.74
C ARG A 47 13.81 8.50 -5.33
N GLN A 48 14.26 9.04 -4.21
CA GLN A 48 15.61 8.86 -3.64
C GLN A 48 15.69 7.74 -2.59
N SER A 49 14.56 7.21 -2.13
CA SER A 49 14.53 6.01 -1.30
C SER A 49 15.09 4.85 -2.11
N ARG A 50 16.11 4.17 -1.56
CA ARG A 50 16.73 3.03 -2.23
C ARG A 50 15.93 1.79 -1.85
N LEU A 51 15.41 1.06 -2.84
CA LEU A 51 14.95 -0.32 -2.62
C LEU A 51 16.11 -1.14 -2.06
N SER A 52 15.77 -2.18 -1.32
CA SER A 52 16.75 -3.19 -0.96
C SER A 52 17.50 -3.67 -2.21
N ARG A 53 18.82 -3.86 -2.09
CA ARG A 53 19.63 -4.51 -3.13
C ARG A 53 19.38 -6.02 -3.18
N ASP A 54 18.71 -6.53 -2.16
CA ASP A 54 18.31 -7.92 -2.06
C ASP A 54 17.05 -8.16 -2.91
N TRP A 55 17.21 -8.95 -3.97
CA TRP A 55 16.14 -9.29 -4.89
C TRP A 55 15.08 -10.19 -4.24
N GLU A 56 15.45 -11.01 -3.25
CA GLU A 56 14.51 -11.89 -2.54
C GLU A 56 13.58 -11.06 -1.67
N GLN A 57 14.15 -10.07 -0.98
CA GLN A 57 13.37 -9.11 -0.18
C GLN A 57 12.41 -8.31 -1.06
N LEU A 58 12.90 -7.81 -2.20
CA LEU A 58 12.13 -7.00 -3.13
C LEU A 58 11.00 -7.83 -3.75
N ASN A 59 11.25 -9.11 -4.07
CA ASN A 59 10.24 -10.05 -4.51
C ASN A 59 9.17 -10.27 -3.43
N ARG A 60 9.59 -10.54 -2.19
CA ARG A 60 8.65 -10.70 -1.05
C ARG A 60 7.81 -9.44 -0.85
N ALA A 61 8.41 -8.26 -0.92
CA ALA A 61 7.68 -7.00 -0.83
C ALA A 61 6.65 -6.83 -1.96
N ALA A 62 6.99 -7.24 -3.19
CA ALA A 62 6.07 -7.22 -4.32
C ALA A 62 4.90 -8.20 -4.13
N GLU A 63 5.17 -9.43 -3.67
CA GLU A 63 4.15 -10.44 -3.37
C GLU A 63 3.19 -9.98 -2.27
N LEU A 64 3.72 -9.39 -1.20
CA LEU A 64 2.95 -8.85 -0.09
C LEU A 64 2.10 -7.66 -0.53
N LEU A 65 2.65 -6.76 -1.36
CA LEU A 65 1.88 -5.66 -1.94
C LEU A 65 0.76 -6.18 -2.84
N GLN A 66 1.03 -7.23 -3.62
CA GLN A 66 0.03 -7.87 -4.46
C GLN A 66 -1.10 -8.47 -3.62
N GLN A 67 -0.79 -9.12 -2.49
CA GLN A 67 -1.83 -9.59 -1.56
C GLN A 67 -2.70 -8.45 -1.01
N VAL A 68 -2.13 -7.28 -0.74
CA VAL A 68 -2.90 -6.11 -0.32
C VAL A 68 -3.83 -5.66 -1.46
N LEU A 69 -3.37 -5.64 -2.70
CA LEU A 69 -4.19 -5.27 -3.87
C LEU A 69 -5.32 -6.28 -4.14
N ASP A 70 -5.04 -7.56 -3.97
CA ASP A 70 -5.97 -8.64 -4.26
C ASP A 70 -7.02 -8.80 -3.16
N HIS A 71 -6.64 -8.65 -1.88
CA HIS A 71 -7.53 -8.93 -0.74
C HIS A 71 -8.09 -7.70 -0.03
N THR A 72 -7.68 -6.49 -0.40
CA THR A 72 -8.13 -5.27 0.29
C THR A 72 -8.60 -4.19 -0.69
N CYS A 73 -9.51 -3.33 -0.22
CA CYS A 73 -9.93 -2.14 -0.94
C CYS A 73 -9.04 -0.92 -0.64
N LEU A 74 -7.80 -1.11 -0.15
CA LEU A 74 -6.89 -0.01 0.22
C LEU A 74 -6.59 0.93 -0.95
N PHE A 75 -6.56 0.39 -2.16
CA PHE A 75 -6.24 1.11 -3.38
C PHE A 75 -7.52 1.39 -4.20
N PRO A 76 -7.94 2.66 -4.34
CA PRO A 76 -8.96 3.04 -5.29
C PRO A 76 -8.43 2.83 -6.71
N GLN A 77 -9.33 2.55 -7.64
CA GLN A 77 -8.98 2.34 -9.04
C GLN A 77 -8.35 3.58 -9.66
N GLY A 78 -7.49 3.40 -10.66
CA GLY A 78 -6.77 4.49 -11.31
C GLY A 78 -5.59 5.04 -10.50
N THR A 79 -5.22 4.44 -9.36
CA THR A 79 -3.99 4.82 -8.63
C THR A 79 -2.76 4.48 -9.47
N GLY A 80 -2.31 5.42 -10.30
CA GLY A 80 -1.09 5.30 -11.10
C GLY A 80 0.19 5.32 -10.26
N GLU A 81 1.14 4.48 -10.68
CA GLU A 81 2.45 4.15 -10.07
C GLU A 81 2.36 3.61 -8.63
N GLN A 82 2.01 2.31 -8.54
CA GLN A 82 2.10 1.50 -7.32
C GLN A 82 3.54 1.40 -6.78
N ASN A 83 4.53 1.76 -7.61
CA ASN A 83 5.96 1.78 -7.28
C ASN A 83 6.25 2.45 -5.94
N LYS A 84 5.59 3.57 -5.58
CA LYS A 84 5.85 4.25 -4.30
C LYS A 84 5.49 3.40 -3.07
N TYR A 85 4.46 2.55 -3.17
CA TYR A 85 4.04 1.67 -2.08
C TYR A 85 4.86 0.39 -2.01
N LEU A 86 5.51 0.00 -3.11
CA LEU A 86 6.51 -1.05 -3.10
C LEU A 86 7.70 -0.67 -2.20
N TYR A 87 8.16 0.59 -2.22
CA TYR A 87 9.19 1.06 -1.28
C TYR A 87 8.72 0.97 0.18
N VAL A 88 7.46 1.32 0.45
CA VAL A 88 6.90 1.20 1.81
C VAL A 88 6.85 -0.26 2.24
N MET A 89 6.41 -1.15 1.36
CA MET A 89 6.34 -2.58 1.65
C MET A 89 7.74 -3.20 1.83
N ASP A 90 8.70 -2.82 0.99
CA ASP A 90 10.11 -3.24 1.11
C ASP A 90 10.69 -2.83 2.47
N ARG A 91 10.41 -1.60 2.92
CA ARG A 91 10.78 -1.15 4.26
C ARG A 91 10.09 -1.93 5.37
N LEU A 92 8.80 -2.23 5.23
CA LEU A 92 8.07 -3.03 6.21
C LEU A 92 8.60 -4.47 6.29
N VAL A 93 9.08 -5.05 5.17
CA VAL A 93 9.74 -6.35 5.15
C VAL A 93 11.08 -6.29 5.89
N SER A 94 11.89 -5.24 5.68
CA SER A 94 13.11 -5.04 6.47
C SER A 94 12.85 -4.88 7.98
N LEU A 95 11.69 -4.34 8.35
CA LEU A 95 11.28 -4.12 9.74
C LEU A 95 10.47 -5.28 10.32
N ASP A 96 10.34 -6.39 9.60
CA ASP A 96 9.55 -7.58 9.96
C ASP A 96 8.09 -7.26 10.37
N SER A 97 7.53 -6.19 9.81
CA SER A 97 6.20 -5.67 10.15
C SER A 97 5.22 -5.72 8.98
N ALA A 98 5.64 -6.28 7.84
CA ALA A 98 4.83 -6.36 6.63
C ALA A 98 3.64 -7.30 6.79
N ASP A 99 3.82 -8.45 7.45
CA ASP A 99 2.74 -9.41 7.70
C ASP A 99 1.66 -8.82 8.63
N ASP A 100 2.06 -8.10 9.69
CA ASP A 100 1.12 -7.37 10.56
C ASP A 100 0.38 -6.25 9.83
N PHE A 101 1.08 -5.55 8.93
CA PHE A 101 0.45 -4.54 8.08
C PHE A 101 -0.64 -5.16 7.20
N ILE A 102 -0.39 -6.31 6.56
CA ILE A 102 -1.39 -7.01 5.74
C ILE A 102 -2.59 -7.45 6.58
N ARG A 103 -2.34 -7.97 7.78
CA ARG A 103 -3.41 -8.39 8.70
C ARG A 103 -4.34 -7.23 9.02
N LEU A 104 -3.78 -6.09 9.44
CA LEU A 104 -4.56 -4.87 9.74
C LEU A 104 -5.25 -4.28 8.50
N ALA A 105 -4.58 -4.35 7.34
CA ALA A 105 -5.13 -3.93 6.06
C ALA A 105 -6.39 -4.73 5.69
N LYS A 106 -6.34 -6.06 5.84
CA LYS A 106 -7.48 -6.96 5.62
C LYS A 106 -8.61 -6.73 6.61
N GLU A 107 -8.29 -6.46 7.88
CA GLU A 107 -9.28 -6.18 8.92
C GLU A 107 -10.01 -4.84 8.71
N LYS A 108 -9.27 -3.78 8.36
CA LYS A 108 -9.86 -2.43 8.20
C LYS A 108 -10.47 -2.16 6.84
N TYR A 109 -9.92 -2.78 5.80
CA TYR A 109 -10.34 -2.55 4.42
C TYR A 109 -10.61 -3.89 3.72
N PRO A 110 -11.47 -4.75 4.29
CA PRO A 110 -11.79 -6.02 3.66
C PRO A 110 -12.39 -5.73 2.28
N LYS A 111 -11.95 -6.49 1.29
CA LYS A 111 -12.67 -6.55 0.02
C LYS A 111 -13.99 -7.24 0.31
N LYS A 112 -15.11 -6.58 -0.01
CA LYS A 112 -16.41 -7.25 0.06
C LYS A 112 -16.39 -8.32 -1.02
N GLU A 113 -16.40 -9.59 -0.59
CA GLU A 113 -16.68 -10.72 -1.46
C GLU A 113 -18.17 -10.61 -1.79
N ASP A 114 -18.48 -10.25 -3.04
CA ASP A 114 -19.81 -10.47 -3.62
C ASP A 114 -19.89 -11.91 -4.13
#